data_AF-A0A242AA76-F1
#
_entry.id   AF-A0A242AA76-F1
#
_cell.length_a   1.000
_cell.length_b   1.000
_cell.length_c   1.000
_cell.angle_alpha   90.00
_cell.angle_beta   90.00
_cell.angle_gamma   90.00
#
_symmetry.space_group_name_H-M   'P 1'
#
loop_
_entity.id
_entity.type
_entity.pdbx_description
1 polymer ?
#
loop_
_entity_poly.entity_id
_entity_poly.type
_entity_poly.pdbx_seq_one_letter_code
_entity_poly.pdbx_strand_id
1 'polypeptide(L)'
;MKPFLVFVFGWIFSLSALCWLYRDSLHPFMQTKHAVAPIVRDRLRGMDGFFPANMLLIGFLYSLLIWSIVNFVPASEQLLAIIWLTSSYWLSVTDIIDYSVPGLVLYPGHILLAAWHLWYGQPIQWLSLLFVVPLIGFVWRQTLGGGDVLLLLGWAPWLHVRELAFLLLLASFFGMLVFGCSRLLWRKKLIHLPFVPFLSLSLYLVRFGYF
;
A
#
# COMPACT_ATOMS: atom_id res chain seq x y z
N MET A 1 -25.47 14.74 -4.50
CA MET A 1 -24.36 15.73 -4.46
C MET A 1 -23.21 15.34 -3.53
N LYS A 2 -23.43 14.73 -2.36
CA LYS A 2 -22.36 14.35 -1.41
C LYS A 2 -21.30 13.35 -1.94
N PRO A 3 -21.62 12.28 -2.69
CA PRO A 3 -20.62 11.26 -3.04
C PRO A 3 -19.66 11.71 -4.15
N PHE A 4 -20.12 12.52 -5.11
CA PHE A 4 -19.25 13.06 -6.16
C PHE A 4 -18.19 14.02 -5.60
N LEU A 5 -18.54 14.84 -4.61
CA LEU A 5 -17.59 15.73 -3.92
C LEU A 5 -16.49 14.95 -3.20
N VAL A 6 -16.83 13.83 -2.55
CA VAL A 6 -15.86 12.94 -1.88
C VAL A 6 -14.87 12.37 -2.89
N PHE A 7 -15.36 11.92 -4.05
CA PHE A 7 -14.50 11.42 -5.13
C PHE A 7 -13.52 12.51 -5.61
N VAL A 8 -14.03 13.69 -5.93
CA VAL A 8 -13.20 14.82 -6.40
C VAL A 8 -12.17 15.23 -5.35
N PHE A 9 -12.55 15.29 -4.07
CA PHE A 9 -11.64 15.62 -2.99
C PHE A 9 -10.54 14.56 -2.82
N GLY A 10 -10.90 13.28 -2.84
CA GLY A 10 -9.94 12.18 -2.83
C GLY A 10 -8.93 12.28 -3.98
N TRP A 11 -9.39 12.72 -5.15
CA TRP A 11 -8.56 12.81 -6.35
C TRP A 11 -7.56 13.95 -6.27
N ILE A 12 -8.02 15.12 -5.85
CA ILE A 12 -7.17 16.30 -5.63
C ILE A 12 -6.14 15.98 -4.54
N PHE A 13 -6.57 15.42 -3.40
CA PHE A 13 -5.67 15.07 -2.30
C PHE A 13 -4.58 14.10 -2.74
N SER A 14 -4.96 13.04 -3.46
CA SER A 14 -4.01 12.06 -3.98
C SER A 14 -3.01 12.67 -4.97
N LEU A 15 -3.48 13.50 -5.91
CA LEU A 15 -2.61 14.18 -6.87
C LEU A 15 -1.65 15.15 -6.17
N SER A 16 -2.12 15.92 -5.20
CA SER A 16 -1.27 16.81 -4.41
C SER A 16 -0.21 16.04 -3.63
N ALA A 17 -0.59 14.93 -3.01
CA ALA A 17 0.33 14.05 -2.28
C ALA A 17 1.39 13.42 -3.21
N LEU A 18 0.98 12.91 -4.37
CA LEU A 18 1.87 12.34 -5.37
C LEU A 18 2.85 13.38 -5.94
N CYS A 19 2.36 14.58 -6.25
CA CYS A 19 3.20 15.68 -6.72
C CYS A 19 4.21 16.12 -5.65
N TRP A 20 3.80 16.17 -4.39
CA TRP A 20 4.69 16.52 -3.28
C TRP A 20 5.77 15.45 -3.07
N LEU A 21 5.39 14.17 -2.99
CA LEU A 21 6.31 13.03 -2.88
C LEU A 21 7.29 12.96 -4.04
N TYR A 22 6.79 13.06 -5.28
CA TYR A 22 7.63 13.02 -6.48
C TYR A 22 8.65 14.16 -6.49
N ARG A 23 8.25 15.36 -6.07
CA ARG A 23 9.16 16.51 -5.93
C ARG A 23 10.22 16.27 -4.85
N ASP A 24 9.84 15.73 -3.70
CA ASP A 24 10.75 15.48 -2.59
C ASP A 24 11.76 14.36 -2.91
N SER A 25 11.29 13.27 -3.53
CA SER A 25 12.17 12.19 -4.02
C SER A 25 13.15 12.66 -5.11
N LEU A 26 12.84 13.70 -5.89
CA LEU A 26 13.76 14.31 -6.88
C LEU A 26 14.79 15.26 -6.26
N HIS A 27 14.47 15.91 -5.14
CA HIS A 27 15.27 17.00 -4.55
C HIS A 27 16.70 16.60 -4.12
N PRO A 28 16.97 15.43 -3.53
CA PRO A 28 18.34 15.02 -3.17
C PRO A 28 19.19 14.58 -4.39
N PHE A 29 18.57 14.30 -5.54
CA PHE A 29 19.27 13.84 -6.75
C PHE A 29 19.86 14.99 -7.59
N MET A 30 19.24 16.17 -7.56
CA MET A 30 19.74 17.36 -8.27
C MET A 30 21.03 17.94 -7.65
N GLN A 31 21.35 17.61 -6.39
CA GLN A 31 22.54 18.14 -5.70
C GLN A 31 23.81 17.28 -5.86
N THR A 32 23.72 16.03 -6.30
CA THR A 32 24.88 15.12 -6.38
C THR A 32 25.36 14.90 -7.82
N LYS A 33 26.15 15.85 -8.34
CA LYS A 33 26.82 15.74 -9.66
C LYS A 33 27.97 14.71 -9.73
N HIS A 34 28.28 13.99 -8.65
CA HIS A 34 29.41 13.06 -8.61
C HIS A 34 28.98 11.62 -8.33
N ALA A 35 29.35 10.73 -9.26
CA ALA A 35 29.28 9.28 -9.18
C ALA A 35 27.98 8.71 -8.58
N VAL A 36 26.92 8.73 -9.38
CA VAL A 36 25.65 8.04 -9.11
C VAL A 36 25.91 6.54 -8.95
N ALA A 37 25.86 6.04 -7.71
CA ALA A 37 25.96 4.62 -7.38
C ALA A 37 24.89 3.82 -8.16
N PRO A 38 25.13 2.54 -8.51
CA PRO A 38 24.20 1.74 -9.33
C PRO A 38 22.75 1.71 -8.77
N ILE A 39 22.60 1.71 -7.44
CA ILE A 39 21.31 1.79 -6.73
C ILE A 39 20.54 3.08 -7.06
N VAL A 40 21.26 4.20 -7.21
CA VAL A 40 20.69 5.52 -7.51
C VAL A 40 20.30 5.60 -9.01
N ARG A 41 21.04 4.90 -9.88
CA ARG A 41 20.75 4.80 -11.32
C ARG A 41 19.51 3.94 -11.63
N ASP A 42 19.31 2.84 -10.89
CA ASP A 42 18.10 2.04 -11.02
C ASP A 42 16.86 2.75 -10.45
N ARG A 43 17.02 3.57 -9.39
CA ARG A 43 15.97 4.48 -8.91
C ARG A 43 15.55 5.51 -9.97
N LEU A 44 16.52 6.14 -10.63
CA LEU A 44 16.26 7.10 -11.72
C LEU A 44 15.51 6.44 -12.90
N ARG A 45 15.86 5.22 -13.30
CA ARG A 45 15.13 4.48 -14.36
C ARG A 45 13.69 4.12 -13.96
N GLY A 46 13.43 3.87 -12.67
CA GLY A 46 12.07 3.66 -12.15
C GLY A 46 11.23 4.94 -12.25
N MET A 47 11.83 6.09 -11.94
CA MET A 47 11.18 7.40 -12.01
C MET A 47 10.98 7.91 -13.44
N ASP A 48 11.91 7.63 -14.37
CA ASP A 48 11.79 7.99 -15.80
C ASP A 48 10.60 7.30 -16.49
N GLY A 49 10.14 6.17 -15.95
CA GLY A 49 8.93 5.45 -16.39
C GLY A 49 7.64 5.89 -15.70
N PHE A 50 7.72 6.73 -14.65
CA PHE A 50 6.58 7.21 -13.88
C PHE A 50 5.95 8.42 -14.58
N PHE A 51 5.34 8.15 -15.75
CA PHE A 51 4.63 9.14 -16.55
C PHE A 51 3.47 9.79 -15.77
N PRO A 52 3.08 11.04 -16.10
CA PRO A 52 1.92 11.73 -15.51
C PRO A 52 0.63 10.91 -15.60
N ALA A 53 0.50 10.03 -16.61
CA ALA A 53 -0.63 9.11 -16.74
C ALA A 53 -0.75 8.10 -15.58
N ASN A 54 0.37 7.59 -15.06
CA ASN A 54 0.35 6.64 -13.94
C ASN A 54 -0.07 7.34 -12.64
N MET A 55 0.39 8.57 -12.42
CA MET A 55 -0.05 9.40 -11.29
C MET A 55 -1.55 9.69 -11.33
N LEU A 56 -2.07 10.05 -12.50
CA LEU A 56 -3.51 10.26 -12.70
C LEU A 56 -4.32 8.99 -12.42
N LEU A 57 -3.84 7.84 -12.91
CA LEU A 57 -4.48 6.55 -12.68
C LEU A 57 -4.49 6.16 -11.21
N ILE A 58 -3.36 6.30 -10.51
CA ILE A 58 -3.25 6.01 -9.07
C ILE A 58 -4.22 6.88 -8.27
N GLY A 59 -4.29 8.18 -8.58
CA GLY A 59 -5.22 9.06 -7.90
C GLY A 59 -6.68 8.81 -8.22
N PHE A 60 -6.98 8.43 -9.46
CA PHE A 60 -8.32 7.98 -9.84
C PHE A 60 -8.73 6.73 -9.06
N LEU A 61 -7.87 5.72 -8.97
CA LEU A 61 -8.14 4.48 -8.22
C LEU A 61 -8.35 4.74 -6.73
N TYR A 62 -7.50 5.56 -6.11
CA TYR A 62 -7.68 5.95 -4.71
C TYR A 62 -9.02 6.64 -4.45
N SER A 63 -9.40 7.55 -5.35
CA SER A 63 -10.67 8.28 -5.27
C SER A 63 -11.88 7.37 -5.40
N LEU A 64 -11.78 6.38 -6.29
CA LEU A 64 -12.80 5.36 -6.48
C LEU A 64 -12.95 4.50 -5.21
N LEU A 65 -11.84 4.16 -4.53
CA LEU A 65 -11.85 3.41 -3.28
C LEU A 65 -12.42 4.23 -2.09
N ILE A 66 -12.11 5.52 -1.98
CA ILE A 66 -12.75 6.37 -0.96
C ILE A 66 -14.26 6.48 -1.25
N TRP A 67 -14.61 6.69 -2.52
CA TRP A 67 -16.00 6.77 -2.93
C TRP A 67 -16.76 5.48 -2.57
N SER A 68 -16.18 4.31 -2.82
CA SER A 68 -16.83 3.05 -2.46
C SER A 68 -16.97 2.87 -0.94
N ILE A 69 -16.00 3.29 -0.14
CA ILE A 69 -16.13 3.28 1.34
C ILE A 69 -17.32 4.11 1.79
N VAL A 70 -17.45 5.35 1.30
CA VAL A 70 -18.52 6.25 1.76
C VAL A 70 -19.92 5.76 1.35
N ASN A 71 -20.04 5.03 0.23
CA ASN A 71 -21.35 4.56 -0.25
C ASN A 71 -21.74 3.17 0.29
N PHE A 72 -20.77 2.27 0.52
CA PHE A 72 -21.05 0.86 0.82
C PHE A 72 -20.67 0.41 2.23
N VAL A 73 -19.76 1.12 2.92
CA VAL A 73 -19.35 0.73 4.28
C VAL A 73 -20.27 1.39 5.32
N PRO A 74 -20.68 0.69 6.39
CA PRO A 74 -21.48 1.28 7.47
C PRO A 74 -20.80 2.49 8.11
N ALA A 75 -21.59 3.52 8.47
CA ALA A 75 -21.08 4.79 9.01
C ALA A 75 -20.17 4.62 10.24
N SER A 76 -20.40 3.59 11.06
CA SER A 76 -19.57 3.26 12.23
C SER A 76 -18.13 2.85 11.87
N GLU A 77 -17.92 2.31 10.67
CA GLU A 77 -16.62 1.80 10.20
C GLU A 77 -15.98 2.67 9.12
N GLN A 78 -16.72 3.62 8.54
CA GLN A 78 -16.22 4.49 7.47
C GLN A 78 -14.95 5.25 7.86
N LEU A 79 -14.88 5.81 9.07
CA LEU A 79 -13.71 6.58 9.50
C LEU A 79 -12.47 5.68 9.60
N LEU A 80 -12.63 4.49 10.20
CA LEU A 80 -11.56 3.50 10.29
C LEU A 80 -11.11 3.05 8.89
N ALA A 81 -12.07 2.73 8.01
CA ALA A 81 -11.79 2.33 6.64
C ALA A 81 -11.03 3.41 5.87
N ILE A 82 -11.38 4.70 6.04
CA ILE A 82 -10.67 5.83 5.43
C ILE A 82 -9.25 5.95 5.99
N ILE A 83 -9.07 5.87 7.32
CA ILE A 83 -7.74 5.90 7.94
C ILE A 83 -6.86 4.77 7.39
N TRP A 84 -7.42 3.56 7.31
CA TRP A 84 -6.70 2.37 6.87
C TRP A 84 -6.37 2.44 5.38
N LEU A 85 -7.32 2.86 4.54
CA LEU A 85 -7.11 3.09 3.12
C LEU A 85 -6.08 4.19 2.88
N THR A 86 -6.13 5.30 3.63
CA THR A 86 -5.18 6.41 3.48
C THR A 86 -3.78 5.97 3.87
N SER A 87 -3.60 5.29 5.00
CA SER A 87 -2.29 4.79 5.44
C SER A 87 -1.72 3.78 4.43
N SER A 88 -2.52 2.80 4.01
CA SER A 88 -2.11 1.78 3.04
C SER A 88 -1.82 2.37 1.65
N TYR A 89 -2.57 3.39 1.23
CA TYR A 89 -2.31 4.15 0.00
C TYR A 89 -0.96 4.86 0.04
N TRP A 90 -0.65 5.61 1.11
CA TRP A 90 0.64 6.29 1.22
C TRP A 90 1.80 5.30 1.19
N LEU A 91 1.67 4.17 1.90
CA LEU A 91 2.67 3.11 1.89
C LEU A 91 2.83 2.45 0.51
N SER A 92 1.73 2.28 -0.22
CA SER A 92 1.75 1.77 -1.59
C SER A 92 2.45 2.72 -2.55
N VAL A 93 2.20 4.02 -2.42
CA VAL A 93 2.84 5.04 -3.26
C VAL A 93 4.34 5.11 -2.99
N THR A 94 4.76 5.09 -1.72
CA THR A 94 6.19 5.09 -1.37
C THR A 94 6.89 3.81 -1.80
N ASP A 95 6.19 2.67 -1.77
CA ASP A 95 6.72 1.40 -2.26
C ASP A 95 6.88 1.40 -3.79
N ILE A 96 5.96 2.03 -4.52
CA ILE A 96 6.06 2.17 -5.98
C ILE A 96 7.20 3.14 -6.39
N ILE A 97 7.38 4.25 -5.68
CA ILE A 97 8.36 5.29 -6.03
C ILE A 97 9.77 4.91 -5.57
N ASP A 98 9.91 4.47 -4.32
CA ASP A 98 11.22 4.30 -3.66
C ASP A 98 11.51 2.84 -3.26
N TYR A 99 10.62 1.88 -3.52
CA TYR A 99 10.70 0.48 -3.03
C TYR A 99 10.99 0.41 -1.53
N SER A 100 10.50 1.43 -0.80
CA SER A 100 10.74 1.59 0.62
C SER A 100 9.44 1.92 1.32
N VAL A 101 9.30 1.35 2.51
CA VAL A 101 8.15 1.56 3.39
C VAL A 101 8.64 2.46 4.52
N PRO A 102 8.44 3.79 4.44
CA PRO A 102 8.96 4.71 5.44
C PRO A 102 8.25 4.48 6.77
N GLY A 103 9.02 4.17 7.81
CA GLY A 103 8.49 3.96 9.16
C GLY A 103 7.68 5.15 9.68
N LEU A 104 8.01 6.37 9.23
CA LEU A 104 7.34 7.61 9.64
C LEU A 104 5.87 7.67 9.20
N VAL A 105 5.49 6.96 8.13
CA VAL A 105 4.09 6.79 7.71
C VAL A 105 3.48 5.54 8.33
N LEU A 106 4.28 4.47 8.43
CA LEU A 106 3.82 3.17 8.89
C LEU A 106 3.39 3.21 10.37
N TYR A 107 4.26 3.70 11.27
CA TYR A 107 4.00 3.62 12.72
C TYR A 107 2.79 4.44 13.17
N PRO A 108 2.59 5.71 12.75
CA PRO A 108 1.40 6.47 13.15
C PRO A 108 0.10 5.81 12.69
N GLY A 109 0.09 5.24 11.47
CA GLY A 109 -1.07 4.50 10.97
C GLY A 109 -1.40 3.28 11.83
N HIS A 110 -0.37 2.53 12.25
CA HIS A 110 -0.54 1.36 13.11
C HIS A 110 -1.02 1.74 14.51
N ILE A 111 -0.46 2.80 15.10
CA ILE A 111 -0.86 3.30 16.42
C ILE A 111 -2.33 3.75 16.39
N LEU A 112 -2.73 4.50 15.35
CA LEU A 112 -4.10 4.98 15.24
C LEU A 112 -5.10 3.83 15.05
N LEU A 113 -4.74 2.84 14.23
CA LEU A 113 -5.53 1.61 14.04
C LEU A 113 -5.67 0.84 15.35
N ALA A 114 -4.57 0.65 16.08
CA ALA A 114 -4.57 -0.05 17.36
C ALA A 114 -5.40 0.68 18.41
N ALA A 115 -5.25 2.00 18.52
CA ALA A 115 -6.01 2.82 19.44
C ALA A 115 -7.52 2.72 19.16
N TRP A 116 -7.92 2.74 17.87
CA TRP A 116 -9.31 2.58 17.48
C TRP A 116 -9.87 1.22 17.88
N HIS A 117 -9.20 0.11 17.55
CA HIS A 117 -9.68 -1.23 17.90
C HIS A 117 -9.75 -1.46 19.41
N LEU A 118 -8.77 -0.96 20.16
CA LEU A 118 -8.78 -1.04 21.63
C LEU A 118 -9.90 -0.20 22.25
N TRP A 119 -10.18 0.99 21.70
CA TRP A 119 -11.28 1.84 22.15
C TRP A 119 -12.65 1.15 21.99
N TYR A 120 -12.85 0.41 20.91
CA TYR A 120 -14.06 -0.37 20.67
C TYR A 120 -14.05 -1.76 21.34
N GLY A 121 -13.05 -2.07 22.16
CA GLY A 121 -12.97 -3.33 22.89
C GLY A 121 -12.81 -4.56 22.00
N GLN A 122 -12.28 -4.40 20.79
CA GLN A 122 -12.08 -5.52 19.86
C GLN A 122 -10.97 -6.46 20.37
N PRO A 123 -11.20 -7.78 20.36
CA PRO A 123 -10.22 -8.74 20.85
C PRO A 123 -9.02 -8.83 19.91
N ILE A 124 -7.82 -8.94 20.49
CA ILE A 124 -6.59 -9.17 19.74
C ILE A 124 -6.55 -10.62 19.26
N GLN A 125 -6.39 -10.80 17.95
CA GLN A 125 -6.32 -12.11 17.30
C GLN A 125 -4.90 -12.66 17.35
N TRP A 126 -4.50 -13.20 18.52
CA TRP A 126 -3.16 -13.76 18.73
C TRP A 126 -2.79 -14.89 17.75
N LEU A 127 -3.77 -15.67 17.32
CA LEU A 127 -3.56 -16.75 16.35
C LEU A 127 -3.13 -16.20 14.98
N SER A 128 -3.74 -15.11 14.53
CA SER A 128 -3.37 -14.42 13.30
C SER A 128 -1.96 -13.82 13.40
N LEU A 129 -1.60 -13.27 14.56
CA LEU A 129 -0.24 -12.79 14.82
C LEU A 129 0.77 -13.95 14.70
N LEU A 130 0.49 -15.09 15.33
CA LEU A 130 1.35 -16.28 15.26
C LEU A 130 1.52 -16.80 13.82
N PHE A 131 0.46 -16.69 12.99
CA PHE A 131 0.50 -17.06 11.58
C PHE A 131 1.48 -16.20 10.76
N VAL A 132 1.73 -14.96 11.17
CA VAL A 132 2.68 -14.06 10.50
C VAL A 132 4.13 -14.27 10.94
N VAL A 133 4.38 -14.83 12.13
CA VAL A 133 5.74 -15.02 12.67
C VAL A 133 6.69 -15.76 11.72
N PRO A 134 6.28 -16.86 11.03
CA PRO A 134 7.15 -17.54 10.07
C PRO A 134 7.62 -16.64 8.91
N LEU A 135 6.84 -15.62 8.54
CA LEU A 135 7.18 -14.66 7.46
C LEU A 135 8.42 -13.83 7.82
N ILE A 136 8.71 -13.62 9.10
CA ILE A 136 9.93 -12.94 9.57
C ILE A 136 11.18 -13.72 9.14
N GLY A 137 11.11 -15.05 9.14
CA GLY A 137 12.21 -15.90 8.66
C GLY A 137 12.52 -15.71 7.17
N PHE A 138 11.51 -15.37 6.36
CA PHE A 138 11.68 -15.07 4.94
C PHE A 138 12.27 -13.68 4.68
N VAL A 139 12.05 -12.71 5.58
CA VAL A 139 12.75 -11.42 5.58
C VAL A 139 14.24 -11.62 5.84
N TRP A 140 14.59 -12.47 6.82
CA TRP A 140 15.99 -12.78 7.11
C TRP A 140 16.71 -13.40 5.91
N ARG A 141 16.00 -14.17 5.09
CA ARG A 141 16.51 -14.76 3.84
C ARG A 141 16.54 -13.77 2.66
N GLN A 142 16.21 -12.50 2.88
CA GLN A 142 16.10 -11.45 1.86
C GLN A 142 15.13 -11.78 0.70
N THR A 143 14.20 -12.70 0.94
CA THR A 143 13.20 -13.12 -0.06
C THR A 143 11.93 -12.27 0.00
N LEU A 144 11.71 -11.57 1.12
CA LEU A 144 10.51 -10.77 1.37
C LEU A 144 10.90 -9.41 1.93
N GLY A 145 10.22 -8.35 1.50
CA GLY A 145 10.45 -6.99 1.98
C GLY A 145 10.17 -6.89 3.48
N GLY A 146 11.12 -6.35 4.25
CA GLY A 146 10.93 -6.14 5.69
C GLY A 146 9.75 -5.22 6.00
N GLY A 147 9.50 -4.23 5.13
CA GLY A 147 8.35 -3.33 5.22
C GLY A 147 7.01 -4.05 5.08
N ASP A 148 6.90 -5.01 4.15
CA ASP A 148 5.69 -5.80 3.91
C ASP A 148 5.32 -6.63 5.14
N VAL A 149 6.31 -7.26 5.78
CA VAL A 149 6.10 -8.06 6.99
C VAL A 149 5.75 -7.18 8.18
N LEU A 150 6.38 -6.01 8.33
CA LEU A 150 6.06 -5.09 9.41
C LEU A 150 4.62 -4.59 9.32
N LEU A 151 4.18 -4.33 8.09
CA LEU A 151 2.83 -3.89 7.76
C LEU A 151 1.81 -5.02 8.03
N LEU A 152 2.13 -6.26 7.64
CA LEU A 152 1.33 -7.45 7.98
C LEU A 152 1.26 -7.69 9.50
N LEU A 153 2.36 -7.51 10.23
CA LEU A 153 2.39 -7.63 11.70
C LEU A 153 1.49 -6.59 12.38
N GLY A 154 1.34 -5.42 11.76
CA GLY A 154 0.42 -4.40 12.23
C GLY A 154 -1.06 -4.72 12.04
N TRP A 155 -1.39 -5.38 10.94
CA TRP A 155 -2.76 -5.69 10.57
C TRP A 155 -3.24 -7.02 11.15
N ALA A 156 -2.34 -8.00 11.31
CA ALA A 156 -2.67 -9.33 11.79
C ALA A 156 -3.42 -9.39 13.13
N PRO A 157 -3.10 -8.56 14.16
CA PRO A 157 -3.84 -8.52 15.42
C PRO A 157 -5.34 -8.23 15.26
N TRP A 158 -5.72 -7.56 14.17
CA TRP A 158 -7.06 -7.04 13.94
C TRP A 158 -7.84 -7.83 12.87
N LEU A 159 -7.21 -8.86 12.29
CA LEU A 159 -7.77 -9.72 11.25
C LEU A 159 -7.90 -11.15 11.77
N HIS A 160 -8.98 -11.84 11.39
CA HIS A 160 -9.09 -13.28 11.60
C HIS A 160 -8.14 -14.03 10.67
N VAL A 161 -7.76 -15.25 11.06
CA VAL A 161 -6.85 -16.10 10.26
C VAL A 161 -7.38 -16.32 8.84
N ARG A 162 -8.70 -16.48 8.69
CA ARG A 162 -9.36 -16.61 7.39
C ARG A 162 -9.16 -15.34 6.54
N GLU A 163 -9.38 -14.16 7.12
CA GLU A 163 -9.18 -12.87 6.44
C GLU A 163 -7.71 -12.70 6.03
N LEU A 164 -6.78 -13.00 6.94
CA LEU A 164 -5.34 -12.92 6.67
C LEU A 164 -4.91 -13.89 5.54
N ALA A 165 -5.42 -15.12 5.54
CA ALA A 165 -5.11 -16.10 4.51
C ALA A 165 -5.65 -15.66 3.13
N PHE A 166 -6.89 -15.17 3.06
CA PHE A 166 -7.45 -14.62 1.83
C PHE A 166 -6.70 -13.39 1.34
N LEU A 167 -6.30 -12.50 2.27
CA LEU A 167 -5.52 -11.32 1.94
C LEU A 167 -4.20 -11.69 1.27
N LEU A 168 -3.45 -12.64 1.84
CA LEU A 168 -2.19 -13.11 1.27
C LEU A 168 -2.40 -13.83 -0.07
N LEU A 169 -3.47 -14.61 -0.19
CA LEU A 169 -3.82 -15.30 -1.43
C LEU A 169 -4.14 -14.31 -2.56
N LEU A 170 -5.00 -13.31 -2.30
CA LEU A 170 -5.35 -12.28 -3.26
C LEU A 170 -4.13 -11.43 -3.62
N ALA A 171 -3.32 -11.03 -2.64
CA ALA A 171 -2.12 -10.23 -2.89
C ALA A 171 -1.13 -10.97 -3.80
N SER A 172 -0.93 -12.26 -3.52
CA SER A 172 -0.08 -13.13 -4.34
C SER A 172 -0.65 -13.34 -5.75
N PHE A 173 -1.97 -13.52 -5.85
CA PHE A 173 -2.64 -13.67 -7.13
C PHE A 173 -2.53 -12.41 -8.00
N PHE A 174 -2.79 -11.23 -7.45
CA PHE A 174 -2.61 -9.96 -8.16
C PHE A 174 -1.16 -9.72 -8.56
N GLY A 175 -0.21 -10.01 -7.67
CA GLY A 175 1.20 -9.90 -7.97
C GLY A 175 1.63 -10.82 -9.12
N MET A 176 1.15 -12.07 -9.11
CA MET A 176 1.41 -13.04 -10.18
C MET A 176 0.74 -12.65 -11.49
N LEU A 177 -0.48 -12.11 -11.46
CA LEU A 177 -1.16 -11.58 -12.65
C LEU A 177 -0.37 -10.43 -13.27
N VAL A 178 0.05 -9.45 -12.47
CA VAL A 178 0.84 -8.32 -12.98
C VAL A 178 2.17 -8.78 -13.53
N PHE A 179 2.87 -9.69 -12.83
CA PHE A 179 4.12 -10.27 -13.31
C PHE A 179 3.95 -11.06 -14.63
N GLY A 180 2.86 -11.82 -14.75
CA GLY A 180 2.50 -12.55 -15.96
C GLY A 180 2.20 -11.60 -17.12
N CYS A 181 1.32 -10.62 -16.90
CA CYS A 181 0.97 -9.59 -17.88
C CYS A 181 2.19 -8.77 -18.31
N SER A 182 3.06 -8.35 -17.38
CA SER A 182 4.27 -7.59 -17.73
C SER A 182 5.24 -8.39 -18.58
N ARG A 183 5.37 -9.70 -18.31
CA ARG A 183 6.23 -10.59 -19.09
C ARG A 183 5.65 -10.87 -20.47
N LEU A 184 4.34 -11.08 -20.58
CA LEU A 184 3.64 -11.39 -21.82
C LEU A 184 3.51 -10.17 -22.75
N LEU A 185 3.07 -9.04 -22.20
CA LEU A 185 2.73 -7.83 -22.97
C LEU A 185 3.92 -6.90 -23.17
N TRP A 186 4.76 -6.71 -22.14
CA TRP A 186 5.86 -5.73 -22.18
C TRP A 186 7.25 -6.34 -22.36
N ARG A 187 7.40 -7.67 -22.24
CA ARG A 187 8.69 -8.39 -22.28
C ARG A 187 9.77 -7.82 -21.35
N LYS A 188 9.40 -6.98 -20.39
CA LYS A 188 10.31 -6.40 -19.39
C LYS A 188 10.42 -7.38 -18.22
N LYS A 189 11.66 -7.65 -17.78
CA LYS A 189 11.90 -8.34 -16.51
C LYS A 189 11.72 -7.32 -15.39
N LEU A 190 10.64 -7.42 -14.63
CA LEU A 190 10.56 -6.72 -13.35
C LEU A 190 11.49 -7.43 -12.36
N ILE A 191 12.43 -6.67 -11.81
CA ILE A 191 13.43 -7.18 -10.86
C ILE A 191 12.82 -7.21 -9.45
N HIS A 192 12.04 -6.20 -9.10
CA HIS A 192 11.26 -6.15 -7.85
C HIS A 192 9.83 -5.70 -8.15
N LEU A 193 8.88 -6.34 -7.48
CA LEU A 193 7.46 -6.05 -7.60
C LEU A 193 7.02 -5.32 -6.31
N PRO A 194 6.41 -4.12 -6.38
CA PRO A 194 5.91 -3.45 -5.19
C PRO A 194 4.75 -4.27 -4.62
N PHE A 195 4.94 -4.87 -3.44
CA PHE A 195 3.97 -5.81 -2.87
C PHE A 195 2.88 -5.10 -2.07
N VAL A 196 3.21 -3.96 -1.45
CA VAL A 196 2.29 -3.14 -0.66
C VAL A 196 1.02 -2.73 -1.42
N PRO A 197 1.03 -2.30 -2.70
CA PRO A 197 -0.21 -1.99 -3.42
C PRO A 197 -1.15 -3.19 -3.56
N PHE A 198 -0.62 -4.39 -3.80
CA PHE A 198 -1.45 -5.60 -3.88
C PHE A 198 -1.99 -6.00 -2.52
N LEU A 199 -1.18 -5.84 -1.48
CA LEU A 199 -1.57 -6.11 -0.11
C LEU A 199 -2.71 -5.17 0.34
N SER A 200 -2.59 -3.89 0.02
CA SER A 200 -3.57 -2.84 0.35
C SER A 200 -4.90 -3.05 -0.38
N LEU A 201 -4.85 -3.40 -1.67
CA LEU A 201 -6.05 -3.73 -2.45
C LEU A 201 -6.74 -4.99 -1.91
N SER A 202 -5.95 -6.02 -1.58
CA SER A 202 -6.48 -7.28 -1.06
C SER A 202 -7.13 -7.11 0.31
N LEU A 203 -6.53 -6.28 1.17
CA LEU A 203 -7.12 -5.91 2.45
C LEU A 203 -8.49 -5.25 2.28
N TYR A 204 -8.60 -4.28 1.36
CA TYR A 204 -9.87 -3.62 1.06
C TYR A 204 -10.94 -4.62 0.63
N LEU A 205 -10.59 -5.54 -0.28
CA LEU A 205 -11.51 -6.58 -0.78
C LEU A 205 -11.91 -7.59 0.29
N VAL A 206 -10.99 -8.02 1.15
CA VAL A 206 -11.30 -9.01 2.18
C VAL A 206 -12.14 -8.41 3.31
N ARG A 207 -11.89 -7.16 3.68
CA ARG A 207 -12.57 -6.53 4.81
C ARG A 207 -13.91 -5.89 4.43
N PHE A 208 -13.94 -5.23 3.27
CA PHE A 208 -15.07 -4.41 2.85
C PHE A 208 -15.72 -4.90 1.55
N GLY A 209 -15.05 -5.80 0.82
CA GLY A 209 -15.68 -6.52 -0.28
C GLY A 209 -16.62 -7.56 0.30
N TYR A 210 -17.90 -7.44 -0.02
CA TYR A 210 -18.90 -8.45 0.30
C TYR A 210 -18.55 -9.77 -0.39
N PHE A 211 -17.90 -10.68 0.34
CA PHE A 211 -17.65 -12.08 -0.04
C PHE A 211 -18.14 -13.03 1.06
#